data_AF-A0A9P6CM46-F1
#
_entry.id   AF-A0A9P6CM46-F1
#
_cell.length_a   1.000
_cell.length_b   1.000
_cell.length_c   1.000
_cell.angle_alpha   90.00
_cell.angle_beta   90.00
_cell.angle_gamma   90.00
#
_symmetry.space_group_name_H-M   'P 1'
#
loop_
_entity.id
_entity.type
_entity.pdbx_description
1 polymer ?
#
loop_
_entity_poly.entity_id
_entity_poly.type
_entity_poly.pdbx_seq_one_letter_code
_entity_poly.pdbx_strand_id
1 'polypeptide(L)' 'LQDSDIPHRTKITRVIFESYHREWKKLLGELQGAEGRISFTSELWSDILLRSFMAVTAHFVSKDKSG' A
#
# COMPACT_ATOMS: atom_id res chain seq x y z
N LEU A 1 2.47 20.59 -26.18
CA LEU A 1 3.07 19.99 -24.97
C LEU A 1 4.49 20.52 -24.88
N GLN A 2 4.79 21.23 -23.81
CA GLN A 2 6.13 21.70 -23.44
C GLN A 2 6.82 20.66 -22.55
N ASP A 3 8.15 20.67 -22.48
CA ASP A 3 8.91 19.75 -21.60
C ASP A 3 8.45 19.84 -20.13
N SER A 4 8.05 21.04 -19.70
CA SER A 4 7.46 21.29 -18.38
C SER A 4 6.14 20.57 -18.11
N ASP A 5 5.44 20.13 -19.16
CA ASP A 5 4.17 19.40 -19.05
C ASP A 5 4.40 17.93 -18.70
N ILE A 6 5.62 17.40 -18.92
CA ILE A 6 5.98 16.02 -18.63
C ILE A 6 6.64 15.96 -17.24
N PRO A 7 6.07 15.19 -16.29
CA PRO A 7 6.69 15.07 -14.98
C PRO A 7 8.01 14.31 -15.07
N HIS A 8 9.12 14.97 -14.71
CA HIS A 8 10.41 14.30 -14.58
C HIS A 8 10.37 13.20 -13.52
N ARG A 9 11.33 12.26 -13.61
CA ARG A 9 11.49 11.14 -12.66
C ARG A 9 11.40 11.58 -11.21
N THR A 10 12.08 12.66 -10.83
CA THR A 10 12.06 13.19 -9.44
C THR A 10 10.65 13.58 -9.00
N LYS A 11 9.87 14.21 -9.89
CA LYS A 11 8.48 14.60 -9.62
C LYS A 11 7.59 13.36 -9.48
N ILE A 12 7.75 12.37 -10.35
CA ILE A 12 7.01 11.10 -10.28
C ILE A 12 7.33 10.36 -8.98
N THR A 13 8.61 10.18 -8.65
CA THR A 13 9.04 9.52 -7.41
C THR A 13 8.46 10.21 -6.19
N ARG A 14 8.53 11.55 -6.13
CA ARG A 14 7.92 12.31 -5.03
C ARG A 14 6.42 12.05 -4.92
N VAL A 15 5.69 12.14 -6.02
CA VAL A 15 4.23 11.92 -6.03
C VAL A 15 3.86 10.49 -5.61
N ILE A 16 4.64 9.48 -6.02
CA ILE A 16 4.46 8.09 -5.58
C ILE A 16 4.58 7.99 -4.06
N PHE A 17 5.65 8.54 -3.47
CA PHE A 17 5.84 8.48 -2.02
C PHE A 17 4.78 9.26 -1.24
N GLU A 18 4.40 10.45 -1.73
CA GLU A 18 3.32 11.22 -1.13
C GLU A 18 2.00 10.45 -1.17
N SER A 19 1.69 9.78 -2.29
CA SER A 19 0.49 8.96 -2.42
C SER A 19 0.54 7.74 -1.51
N TYR A 20 1.66 7.01 -1.50
CA TYR A 20 1.88 5.89 -0.59
C TYR A 20 1.65 6.30 0.87
N HIS A 21 2.23 7.42 1.30
CA HIS A 21 2.10 7.87 2.68
C HIS A 21 0.67 8.26 3.06
N ARG A 22 -0.08 8.87 2.13
CA ARG A 22 -1.50 9.18 2.32
C ARG A 22 -2.34 7.90 2.47
N GLU A 23 -2.20 6.95 1.55
CA GLU A 23 -2.98 5.71 1.60
C GLU A 23 -2.57 4.83 2.78
N TRP A 24 -1.29 4.77 3.13
CA TRP A 24 -0.80 4.10 4.33
C TRP A 24 -1.46 4.62 5.61
N LYS A 25 -1.56 5.95 5.76
CA LYS A 25 -2.22 6.56 6.93
C LYS A 25 -3.70 6.21 7.00
N LYS A 26 -4.40 6.19 5.86
CA LYS A 26 -5.80 5.78 5.78
C LYS A 26 -5.96 4.32 6.20
N LEU A 27 -5.18 3.43 5.61
CA LEU A 27 -5.16 2.00 5.94
C LEU A 27 -4.90 1.78 7.43
N LEU A 28 -3.96 2.51 8.04
CA LEU A 28 -3.70 2.40 9.48
C LEU A 28 -4.92 2.79 10.31
N GLY A 29 -5.64 3.85 9.92
CA GLY A 29 -6.89 4.24 10.57
C GLY A 29 -7.98 3.18 10.41
N GLU A 30 -8.11 2.57 9.23
CA GLU A 30 -9.06 1.49 8.96
C GLU A 30 -8.75 0.24 9.80
N LEU A 31 -7.47 -0.15 9.90
CA LEU A 31 -7.03 -1.27 10.72
C LEU A 31 -7.26 -1.01 12.22
N GLN A 32 -7.02 0.21 12.71
CA GLN A 32 -7.33 0.58 14.09
C GLN A 32 -8.83 0.50 14.39
N GLY A 33 -9.68 0.74 13.39
CA GLY A 33 -11.13 0.59 13.47
C GLY A 33 -11.66 -0.79 13.12
N ALA A 34 -10.79 -1.80 12.94
CA ALA A 34 -11.22 -3.15 12.55
C ALA A 34 -12.13 -3.78 13.62
N GLU A 35 -13.25 -4.34 13.19
CA GLU A 35 -14.16 -5.06 14.07
C GLU A 35 -13.71 -6.51 14.19
N GLY A 36 -12.93 -6.79 15.24
CA GLY A 36 -12.41 -8.11 15.53
C GLY A 36 -10.92 -8.25 15.25
N ARG A 37 -10.49 -9.46 14.89
CA ARG A 37 -9.06 -9.76 14.69
C ARG A 37 -8.61 -9.37 13.29
N ILE A 38 -7.41 -8.82 13.20
CA ILE A 38 -6.69 -8.65 11.94
C ILE A 38 -5.85 -9.92 11.73
N SER A 39 -6.04 -10.56 10.58
CA SER A 39 -5.24 -11.72 10.16
C SER A 39 -4.23 -11.28 9.11
N PHE A 40 -3.04 -11.87 9.14
CA PHE A 40 -1.99 -11.58 8.15
C PHE A 40 -1.64 -12.83 7.37
N THR A 41 -1.54 -12.71 6.06
CA THR A 41 -0.94 -13.72 5.19
C THR A 41 0.42 -13.23 4.74
N SER A 42 1.43 -14.09 4.85
CA SER A 42 2.76 -13.84 4.31
C SER A 42 3.00 -14.80 3.16
N GLU A 43 3.17 -14.25 1.97
CA GLU A 43 3.57 -15.00 0.78
C GLU A 43 5.08 -14.85 0.62
N LEU A 44 5.79 -15.96 0.64
CA LEU A 44 7.23 -16.02 0.48
C LEU A 44 7.56 -16.74 -0.81
N TRP A 45 8.41 -16.13 -1.62
CA TRP A 45 8.90 -16.76 -2.84
C TRP A 45 10.31 -16.27 -3.16
N SER A 46 10.99 -17.01 -4.02
CA SER A 46 12.21 -16.56 -4.66
C SER A 46 11.98 -16.46 -6.16
N ASP A 47 12.69 -15.56 -6.83
CA ASP A 47 12.69 -15.52 -8.29
C ASP A 47 13.75 -16.44 -8.91
N ILE A 48 13.85 -16.42 -10.24
CA ILE A 48 14.84 -17.19 -11.00
C ILE A 48 16.29 -16.80 -10.69
N LEU A 49 16.50 -15.61 -10.11
CA LEU A 49 17.82 -15.13 -9.67
C LEU A 49 18.05 -15.42 -8.18
N LEU A 50 17.21 -16.25 -7.56
CA LEU A 50 17.24 -16.62 -6.15
C LEU A 50 17.13 -15.43 -5.19
N ARG A 51 16.51 -14.33 -5.63
CA ARG A 51 16.19 -13.20 -4.75
C ARG A 51 14.95 -13.54 -3.96
N SER A 52 15.02 -13.45 -2.64
CA SER A 52 13.89 -13.71 -1.76
C SER A 52 12.97 -12.49 -1.66
N PHE A 53 11.67 -12.76 -1.72
CA PHE A 53 10.61 -11.77 -1.57
C PHE A 53 9.63 -12.23 -0.49
N MET A 54 9.02 -11.24 0.18
CA MET A 54 7.97 -11.43 1.16
C MET A 54 6.89 -10.39 0.89
N ALA A 55 5.69 -10.84 0.54
CA ALA A 55 4.51 -9.99 0.58
C ALA A 55 3.73 -10.26 1.86
N VAL A 56 3.29 -9.20 2.52
CA VAL A 56 2.43 -9.26 3.71
C VAL A 56 1.12 -8.58 3.38
N THR A 57 0.01 -9.30 3.56
CA THR A 57 -1.35 -8.79 3.34
C THR A 57 -2.14 -8.90 4.64
N ALA A 58 -2.78 -7.80 5.04
CA ALA A 58 -3.68 -7.75 6.18
C ALA A 58 -5.13 -7.98 5.73
N HIS A 59 -5.84 -8.89 6.40
CA HIS A 59 -7.25 -9.17 6.21
C HIS A 59 -7.98 -8.74 7.48
N PHE A 60 -8.98 -7.88 7.33
CA PHE A 60 -9.73 -7.33 8.46
C PHE A 60 -11.18 -7.06 8.07
N VAL A 61 -12.07 -7.04 9.05
CA VAL A 61 -13.48 -6.67 8.88
C VAL A 61 -13.64 -5.22 9.28
N SER A 62 -14.39 -4.46 8.48
CA SER A 62 -14.78 -3.09 8.78
C SER A 62 -16.29 -2.95 8.55
N LYS A 63 -16.96 -2.13 9.36
CA LYS A 63 -18.36 -1.79 9.12
C LYS A 63 -18.45 -0.93 7.87
N ASP A 64 -19.42 -1.25 7.02
CA ASP A 64 -19.82 -0.30 5.99
C ASP A 64 -20.41 0.95 6.68
N LYS A 65 -20.28 2.11 6.03
CA LYS A 65 -20.86 3.37 6.52
C LYS A 65 -22.40 3.34 6.54
N SER A 66 -23.01 2.29 6.00
CA SER A 66 -24.44 2.10 5.84
C SER A 66 -25.14 1.37 7.01
N GLY A 67 -24.38 0.80 7.95
CA GLY A 67 -24.92 -0.01 9.06
C GLY A 67 -24.85 -1.50 8.80
#